data_AF-A0A921HI17-F1
#
_entry.id   AF-A0A921HI17-F1
#
_cell.length_a   1.000
_cell.length_b   1.000
_cell.length_c   1.000
_cell.angle_alpha   90.00
_cell.angle_beta   90.00
_cell.angle_gamma   90.00
#
_symmetry.space_group_name_H-M   'P 1'
#
loop_
_entity.id
_entity.type
_entity.pdbx_description
1 polymer ?
#
loop_
_entity_poly.entity_id
_entity_poly.type
_entity_poly.pdbx_seq_one_letter_code
_entity_poly.pdbx_strand_id
1 'polypeptide(L)'
;MSTEMVMNASSIQISEKTKMLMKCRAALSDLYNNVDDIVSNDDEVNYNNLFDKFESAFQNLDEKLVALLNARIEVVSINKNYKMM
;
A
#
# COMPACT_ATOMS: atom_id res chain seq x y z
N MET A 1 -23.24 -20.33 -21.35
CA MET A 1 -22.93 -19.31 -20.32
C MET A 1 -21.73 -19.79 -19.53
N SER A 2 -20.56 -19.15 -19.65
CA SER A 2 -19.46 -19.15 -18.65
C SER A 2 -18.11 -18.61 -19.18
N THR A 3 -18.03 -18.08 -20.41
CA THR A 3 -16.77 -17.51 -20.93
C THR A 3 -16.63 -16.00 -20.74
N GLU A 4 -17.72 -15.26 -20.50
CA GLU A 4 -17.67 -13.79 -20.37
C GLU A 4 -17.17 -13.31 -19.00
N MET A 5 -17.38 -14.07 -17.91
CA MET A 5 -16.91 -13.65 -16.58
C MET A 5 -15.40 -13.82 -16.39
N VAL A 6 -14.78 -14.76 -17.09
CA VAL A 6 -13.34 -15.07 -16.95
C VAL A 6 -12.46 -14.06 -17.71
N MET A 7 -13.00 -13.38 -18.72
CA MET A 7 -12.27 -12.38 -19.50
C MET A 7 -12.11 -11.02 -18.79
N ASN A 8 -12.87 -10.77 -17.71
CA ASN A 8 -12.77 -9.53 -16.94
C ASN A 8 -11.66 -9.54 -15.87
N ALA A 9 -11.11 -10.71 -15.52
CA ALA A 9 -10.00 -10.78 -14.58
C ALA A 9 -8.66 -10.33 -15.19
N SER A 10 -8.52 -10.45 -16.52
CA SER A 10 -7.28 -10.16 -17.26
C SER A 10 -7.05 -8.66 -17.53
N SER A 11 -8.01 -7.78 -17.22
CA SER A 11 -8.06 -6.42 -17.79
C SER A 11 -8.16 -5.28 -16.79
N ILE A 12 -7.96 -5.53 -15.49
CA ILE A 12 -7.61 -4.44 -14.58
C ILE A 12 -6.17 -4.02 -14.90
N GLN A 13 -5.99 -3.31 -16.03
CA GLN A 13 -4.83 -2.46 -16.26
C GLN A 13 -4.79 -1.46 -15.10
N ILE A 14 -3.94 -1.77 -14.13
CA ILE A 14 -3.61 -0.90 -13.00
C ILE A 14 -2.88 0.30 -13.59
N SER A 15 -3.42 1.50 -13.38
CA SER A 15 -2.81 2.73 -13.91
C SER A 15 -1.39 2.89 -13.35
N GLU A 16 -0.48 3.50 -14.11
CA GLU A 16 0.89 3.78 -13.62
C GLU A 16 0.88 4.53 -12.28
N LYS A 17 -0.05 5.47 -12.10
CA LYS A 17 -0.26 6.17 -10.82
C LYS A 17 -0.60 5.23 -9.67
N THR A 18 -1.45 4.22 -9.91
CA THR A 18 -1.79 3.21 -8.91
C THR A 18 -0.59 2.32 -8.61
N LYS A 19 0.19 1.92 -9.63
CA LYS A 19 1.44 1.18 -9.44
C LYS A 19 2.45 1.97 -8.60
N MET A 20 2.57 3.28 -8.83
CA MET A 20 3.45 4.14 -8.03
C MET A 20 3.03 4.17 -6.57
N LEU A 21 1.73 4.28 -6.26
CA LEU A 21 1.24 4.20 -4.87
C LEU A 21 1.53 2.83 -4.24
N MET A 22 1.39 1.73 -4.99
CA MET A 22 1.75 0.40 -4.49
C MET A 22 3.25 0.29 -4.20
N LYS A 23 4.10 0.89 -5.04
CA LYS A 23 5.56 0.97 -4.82
C LYS A 23 5.89 1.82 -3.59
N CYS A 24 5.19 2.94 -3.37
CA CYS A 24 5.36 3.73 -2.15
C CYS A 24 5.07 2.89 -0.89
N ARG A 25 4.04 2.03 -0.96
CA ARG A 25 3.68 1.17 0.17
C ARG A 25 4.73 0.08 0.42
N ALA A 26 5.22 -0.56 -0.64
CA ALA A 26 6.31 -1.53 -0.52
C ALA A 26 7.56 -0.89 0.10
N ALA A 27 7.96 0.30 -0.38
CA ALA A 27 9.09 1.03 0.18
C ALA A 27 8.90 1.42 1.65
N LEU A 28 7.65 1.72 2.05
CA LEU A 28 7.31 1.99 3.44
C LEU A 28 7.47 0.73 4.30
N SER A 29 7.01 -0.44 3.83
CA SER A 29 7.23 -1.71 4.52
C SER A 29 8.72 -2.06 4.63
N ASP A 30 9.50 -1.86 3.57
CA ASP A 30 10.96 -2.09 3.60
C ASP A 30 11.65 -1.18 4.62
N LEU A 31 11.23 0.09 4.71
CA LEU A 31 11.72 1.03 5.72
C LEU A 31 11.46 0.52 7.13
N TYR A 32 10.24 0.06 7.42
CA TYR A 32 9.89 -0.47 8.74
C TYR A 32 10.76 -1.68 9.10
N ASN A 33 10.85 -2.66 8.21
CA ASN A 33 11.64 -3.87 8.46
C ASN A 33 13.11 -3.52 8.74
N ASN A 34 13.70 -2.59 7.97
CA ASN A 34 15.07 -2.16 8.21
C ASN A 34 15.25 -1.47 9.57
N VAL A 35 14.29 -0.65 10.00
CA VAL A 35 14.36 0.03 11.31
C VAL A 35 14.16 -0.98 12.44
N ASP A 36 13.19 -1.89 12.31
CA ASP A 36 12.93 -2.97 13.27
C ASP A 36 14.15 -3.89 13.43
N ASP A 37 14.78 -4.28 12.31
CA ASP A 37 16.00 -5.09 12.33
C ASP A 37 17.15 -4.35 13.04
N ILE A 38 17.33 -3.05 12.82
CA ILE A 38 18.39 -2.28 13.50
C ILE A 38 18.11 -2.21 14.99
N VAL A 39 16.89 -1.86 15.38
CA VAL A 39 16.51 -1.65 16.78
C VAL A 39 16.52 -2.97 17.57
N SER A 40 16.03 -4.05 16.96
CA SER A 40 15.93 -5.37 17.61
C SER A 40 17.29 -6.06 17.78
N ASN A 41 18.32 -5.63 17.03
CA ASN A 41 19.66 -6.22 17.09
C ASN A 41 20.70 -5.32 17.80
N ASP A 42 20.28 -4.17 18.34
CA ASP A 42 21.16 -3.26 19.09
C ASP A 42 20.98 -3.45 20.60
N ASP A 43 21.86 -4.26 21.20
CA ASP A 43 21.87 -4.55 22.64
C ASP A 43 22.46 -3.41 23.49
N GLU A 44 23.06 -2.40 22.87
CA GLU A 44 23.78 -1.32 23.57
C GLU A 44 22.86 -0.15 23.95
N VAL A 45 21.74 0.03 23.23
CA VAL A 45 20.85 1.18 23.39
C VAL A 45 19.40 0.75 23.55
N ASN A 46 18.72 1.29 24.58
CA ASN A 46 17.29 1.07 24.76
C ASN A 46 16.47 2.06 23.93
N TYR A 47 15.85 1.58 22.85
CA TYR A 47 15.02 2.38 21.96
C TYR A 47 13.51 2.32 22.23
N ASN A 48 13.02 1.52 23.19
CA ASN A 48 11.60 1.14 23.29
C ASN A 48 10.62 2.32 23.11
N ASN A 49 10.77 3.41 23.86
CA ASN A 49 9.87 4.57 23.76
C ASN A 49 10.00 5.35 22.44
N LEU A 50 11.17 5.34 21.80
CA LEU A 50 11.36 5.94 20.48
C LEU A 50 10.80 5.04 19.38
N PHE A 51 10.99 3.73 19.51
CA PHE A 51 10.50 2.74 18.58
C PHE A 51 8.96 2.65 18.60
N ASP A 52 8.33 2.68 19.78
CA ASP A 52 6.86 2.71 19.89
C ASP A 52 6.25 3.93 19.15
N LYS A 53 6.91 5.08 19.24
CA LYS A 53 6.49 6.31 18.53
C LYS A 53 6.72 6.20 17.04
N PHE A 54 7.83 5.60 16.62
CA PHE A 54 8.12 5.31 15.23
C PHE A 54 7.07 4.35 14.64
N GLU A 55 6.77 3.25 15.32
CA GLU A 55 5.76 2.27 14.92
C GLU A 55 4.39 2.94 14.77
N SER A 56 3.98 3.74 15.76
CA SER A 56 2.72 4.49 15.71
C SER A 56 2.65 5.44 14.49
N ALA A 57 3.74 6.14 14.19
CA ALA A 57 3.83 7.04 13.04
C ALA A 57 3.82 6.26 11.70
N PHE A 58 4.51 5.12 11.65
CA PHE A 58 4.51 4.20 10.52
C PHE A 58 3.10 3.68 10.22
N GLN A 59 2.41 3.15 11.23
CA GLN A 59 1.04 2.62 11.09
C GLN A 59 0.09 3.71 10.56
N ASN A 60 0.18 4.93 11.10
CA ASN A 60 -0.63 6.05 10.63
C ASN A 60 -0.38 6.40 9.15
N LEU A 61 0.88 6.30 8.70
CA LEU A 61 1.24 6.56 7.31
C LEU A 61 0.78 5.43 6.38
N ASP A 62 0.92 4.15 6.77
CA ASP A 62 0.43 3.01 5.98
C ASP A 62 -1.09 3.09 5.81
N GLU A 63 -1.84 3.37 6.88
CA GLU A 63 -3.29 3.54 6.83
C GLU A 63 -3.71 4.62 5.81
N LYS A 64 -3.05 5.79 5.84
CA LYS A 64 -3.30 6.88 4.88
C LYS A 64 -2.95 6.46 3.46
N LEU A 65 -1.87 5.72 3.27
CA LEU A 65 -1.43 5.27 1.96
C LEU A 65 -2.38 4.21 1.37
N VAL A 66 -2.89 3.31 2.21
CA VAL A 66 -3.95 2.34 1.87
C VAL A 66 -5.24 3.07 1.50
N ALA A 67 -5.63 4.10 2.26
CA ALA A 67 -6.81 4.91 1.94
C ALA A 67 -6.67 5.61 0.57
N LEU A 68 -5.49 6.16 0.26
CA LEU A 68 -5.21 6.77 -1.05
C LEU A 68 -5.23 5.74 -2.19
N LEU A 69 -4.70 4.54 -1.96
CA LEU A 69 -4.76 3.42 -2.90
C LEU A 69 -6.20 3.03 -3.20
N ASN A 70 -7.02 2.85 -2.16
CA ASN A 70 -8.43 2.48 -2.29
C ASN A 70 -9.22 3.55 -3.03
N ALA A 71 -9.11 4.82 -2.63
CA ALA A 71 -9.76 5.94 -3.32
C ALA A 71 -9.36 6.01 -4.80
N ARG A 72 -8.09 5.75 -5.12
CA ARG A 72 -7.61 5.73 -6.50
C ARG A 72 -8.21 4.57 -7.30
N ILE A 73 -8.29 3.39 -6.71
CA ILE A 73 -8.89 2.20 -7.34
C ILE A 73 -10.38 2.44 -7.59
N GLU A 74 -11.12 2.96 -6.62
CA GLU A 74 -12.54 3.28 -6.74
C GLU A 74 -12.80 4.28 -7.88
N VAL A 75 -12.06 5.39 -7.93
CA VAL A 75 -12.17 6.39 -9.01
C VAL A 75 -11.87 5.79 -10.39
N VAL A 76 -10.90 4.89 -10.49
CA VAL A 76 -10.57 4.23 -11.76
C VAL A 76 -11.66 3.24 -12.17
N SER A 77 -12.22 2.49 -11.21
CA SER A 77 -13.32 1.55 -11.44
C SER A 77 -14.59 2.27 -11.90
N ILE A 78 -14.97 3.37 -11.24
CA ILE A 78 -16.13 4.19 -11.62
C ILE A 78 -15.96 4.78 -13.03
N ASN A 79 -14.79 5.35 -13.34
CA ASN A 79 -14.54 5.97 -14.65
C ASN A 79 -14.49 4.94 -15.81
N LYS A 80 -14.03 3.71 -15.56
CA LYS A 80 -14.08 2.64 -16.57
C LYS A 80 -15.52 2.21 -16.83
N ASN A 81 -16.36 2.12 -15.80
CA ASN A 81 -17.77 1.77 -15.95
C ASN A 81 -18.56 2.87 -16.68
N TYR A 82 -18.27 4.15 -16.42
CA TYR A 82 -18.92 5.27 -17.12
C TYR A 82 -18.55 5.38 -18.61
N LYS A 83 -17.38 4.86 -19.03
CA LYS A 83 -16.97 4.85 -20.45
C LYS A 83 -17.57 3.71 -21.27
N MET A 84 -18.24 2.74 -20.62
CA MET A 84 -18.90 1.62 -21.30
C MET A 84 -20.42 1.84 -21.49
N MET A 85 -20.95 2.99 -21.08
CA MET A 85 -22.29 3.48 -21.46
C MET A 85 -22.17 4.48 -22.59
#